data_AF-A0A9P4I6N1-F1
#
_entry.id   AF-A0A9P4I6N1-F1
#
_cell.length_a   1.000
_cell.length_b   1.000
_cell.length_c   1.000
_cell.angle_alpha   90.00
_cell.angle_beta   90.00
_cell.angle_gamma   90.00
#
_symmetry.space_group_name_H-M   'P 1'
#
loop_
_entity.id
_entity.type
_entity.pdbx_description
1 polymer ?
#
loop_
_entity_poly.entity_id
_entity_poly.type
_entity_poly.pdbx_seq_one_letter_code
_entity_poly.pdbx_strand_id
1 'polypeptide(L)'
;MIGAARDSELDSCKWANPANARADYIEAFKYANEAEVNDTNFRYGHLRDGEIGDWLEQSGRFARPAPGDAAGDLRGIIRILICERHQYSPLDFPVTRETYEALETAFNLPAATLPSFDSDAGAHSRYFEYGDTPDSPLERIGIVIKASQKREIGNFGISMSYDPLTCTTTALLYGTNVCVCDNVSVDHADGTALNRADTSQFILSPQADTAPIRNPEILNILKRAIRAWDHPLILPCAFVSYHMRRAKWFAEHGKVQNETHNIENRLGVRGDDRPQDEFWRAALNIQTTMSKDGQKGRKIAEELTLRMNRQGLRILFTERSPQWNKECSEFLKDLLDEMKDLLPAQTMNFKTSSKLREGLEYNIVAATAVSTHLANMKERMMFELDVLNSIVAQMESQLSARLAASAGRDSTSMKILAVITAFFLPATFVATLFSMSMFDWQWSDNSDDNSEPGVVSNRFWIYWATAIPLTTLTLIGWGTWWLWEIYTFDKTFSKAAGETTEVMNGVEEFKRVRSWLGIKHRNRHGSVTSADGPFAMLTKNGTAGV
;
A
#
# COMPACT_ATOMS: atom_id res chain seq x y z
N MET A 1 22.13 18.05 27.38
CA MET A 1 21.04 17.72 26.43
C MET A 1 21.05 16.23 26.08
N ILE A 2 22.07 15.70 25.40
CA ILE A 2 22.09 14.26 25.02
C ILE A 2 21.94 13.31 26.22
N GLY A 3 22.66 13.54 27.33
CA GLY A 3 22.50 12.74 28.55
C GLY A 3 21.06 12.72 29.09
N ALA A 4 20.37 13.87 29.11
CA ALA A 4 18.98 13.93 29.57
C ALA A 4 18.00 13.17 28.63
N ALA A 5 18.31 13.07 27.33
CA ALA A 5 17.55 12.22 26.42
C ALA A 5 17.84 10.73 26.69
N ARG A 6 19.11 10.36 26.94
CA ARG A 6 19.51 9.01 27.36
C ARG A 6 18.81 8.58 28.64
N ASP A 7 18.74 9.44 29.65
CA ASP A 7 18.08 9.15 30.93
C ASP A 7 16.56 9.01 30.76
N SER A 8 15.95 9.89 29.94
CA SER A 8 14.53 9.81 29.59
C SER A 8 14.17 8.48 28.89
N GLU A 9 15.03 7.97 28.00
CA GLU A 9 14.79 6.67 27.36
C GLU A 9 15.11 5.49 28.29
N LEU A 10 16.11 5.60 29.17
CA LEU A 10 16.40 4.55 30.14
C LEU A 10 15.21 4.31 31.10
N ASP A 11 14.50 5.38 31.47
CA ASP A 11 13.27 5.31 32.26
C ASP A 11 12.02 4.90 31.44
N SER A 12 12.03 5.07 30.11
CA SER A 12 10.95 4.63 29.20
C SER A 12 11.04 3.12 28.86
N CYS A 13 12.25 2.55 28.92
CA CYS A 13 12.56 1.17 28.56
C CYS A 13 11.87 0.13 29.45
N LYS A 14 11.52 -1.01 28.83
CA LYS A 14 11.14 -2.24 29.53
C LYS A 14 12.37 -3.12 29.74
N TRP A 15 12.59 -3.51 30.99
CA TRP A 15 13.71 -4.35 31.42
C TRP A 15 13.23 -5.76 31.76
N ALA A 16 14.09 -6.76 31.56
CA ALA A 16 13.78 -8.14 31.91
C ALA A 16 13.93 -8.37 33.42
N ASN A 17 13.10 -9.25 33.99
CA ASN A 17 13.35 -9.78 35.33
C ASN A 17 14.63 -10.64 35.33
N PRO A 18 15.46 -10.64 36.39
CA PRO A 18 16.74 -11.38 36.44
C PRO A 18 16.62 -12.86 36.06
N ALA A 19 15.54 -13.53 36.47
CA ALA A 19 15.30 -14.94 36.14
C ALA A 19 15.07 -15.23 34.64
N ASN A 20 14.67 -14.22 33.87
CA ASN A 20 14.42 -14.29 32.42
C ASN A 20 15.51 -13.60 31.60
N ALA A 21 16.47 -12.94 32.24
CA ALA A 21 17.46 -12.13 31.56
C ALA A 21 18.53 -12.99 30.85
N ARG A 22 18.75 -12.67 29.57
CA ARG A 22 19.43 -13.48 28.56
C ARG A 22 20.09 -12.59 27.51
N ALA A 23 21.31 -12.91 27.15
CA ALA A 23 22.00 -12.30 26.00
C ALA A 23 22.81 -13.36 25.26
N ASP A 24 23.06 -13.16 23.97
CA ASP A 24 24.07 -13.92 23.25
C ASP A 24 25.38 -13.10 23.19
N TYR A 25 26.51 -13.75 22.93
CA TYR A 25 27.79 -13.09 22.77
C TYR A 25 28.60 -13.63 21.60
N ILE A 26 29.47 -12.76 21.06
CA ILE A 26 30.56 -13.13 20.15
C ILE A 26 31.85 -12.48 20.67
N GLU A 27 32.92 -13.25 20.74
CA GLU A 27 34.28 -12.74 20.91
C GLU A 27 35.19 -13.26 19.81
N ALA A 28 36.03 -12.38 19.26
CA ALA A 28 37.06 -12.73 18.30
C ALA A 28 38.40 -12.10 18.72
N PHE A 29 39.45 -12.90 18.73
CA PHE A 29 40.79 -12.53 19.16
C PHE A 29 41.73 -12.65 17.95
N LYS A 30 42.26 -11.52 17.45
CA LYS A 30 43.14 -11.54 16.29
C LYS A 30 44.58 -11.71 16.75
N TYR A 31 45.18 -12.88 16.50
CA TYR A 31 46.60 -13.12 16.74
C TYR A 31 47.44 -12.91 15.47
N ALA A 32 48.75 -12.67 15.63
CA ALA A 32 49.65 -12.28 14.54
C ALA A 32 49.82 -13.34 13.45
N ASN A 33 49.83 -14.62 13.82
CA ASN A 33 50.16 -15.74 12.93
C ASN A 33 48.93 -16.51 12.42
N GLU A 34 47.74 -16.21 12.92
CA GLU A 34 46.53 -16.97 12.60
C GLU A 34 45.83 -16.48 11.33
N ALA A 35 45.49 -17.43 10.46
CA ALA A 35 44.83 -17.15 9.17
C ALA A 35 43.39 -17.70 9.08
N GLU A 36 42.97 -18.54 10.03
CA GLU A 36 41.70 -19.28 10.02
C GLU A 36 41.02 -19.20 11.40
N VAL A 37 39.69 -19.44 11.44
CA VAL A 37 38.91 -19.45 12.68
C VAL A 37 39.14 -20.76 13.43
N ASN A 38 39.41 -20.67 14.73
CA ASN A 38 39.55 -21.81 15.63
C ASN A 38 38.85 -21.53 16.98
N ASP A 39 38.66 -22.55 17.81
CA ASP A 39 37.93 -22.42 19.08
C ASP A 39 38.70 -21.58 20.13
N THR A 40 39.99 -21.34 19.92
CA THR A 40 40.83 -20.46 20.76
C THR A 40 40.70 -18.98 20.40
N ASN A 41 40.45 -18.66 19.12
CA ASN A 41 40.42 -17.30 18.60
C ASN A 41 39.01 -16.77 18.33
N PHE A 42 37.99 -17.61 18.35
CA PHE A 42 36.61 -17.21 18.12
C PHE A 42 35.64 -17.97 19.02
N ARG A 43 34.95 -17.24 19.89
CA ARG A 43 33.99 -17.78 20.85
C ARG A 43 32.62 -17.16 20.61
N TYR A 44 31.57 -17.94 20.81
CA TYR A 44 30.20 -17.45 20.77
C TYR A 44 29.31 -18.36 21.62
N GLY A 45 28.19 -17.85 22.09
CA GLY A 45 27.24 -18.63 22.88
C GLY A 45 26.24 -17.76 23.61
N HIS A 46 25.64 -18.35 24.65
CA HIS A 46 24.62 -17.73 25.48
C HIS A 46 25.16 -17.30 26.85
N LEU A 47 24.64 -16.19 27.37
CA LEU A 47 24.87 -15.65 28.70
C LEU A 47 23.53 -15.56 29.44
N ARG A 48 23.51 -16.02 30.69
CA ARG A 48 22.46 -15.69 31.67
C ARG A 48 22.89 -14.43 32.44
N ASP A 49 21.95 -13.68 33.01
CA ASP A 49 22.22 -12.38 33.69
C ASP A 49 23.45 -12.39 34.62
N GLY A 50 23.54 -13.36 35.53
CA GLY A 50 24.67 -13.51 36.46
C GLY A 50 26.03 -13.85 35.79
N GLU A 51 26.03 -14.29 34.54
CA GLU A 51 27.24 -14.52 33.73
C GLU A 51 27.61 -13.31 32.86
N ILE A 52 26.72 -12.31 32.71
CA ILE A 52 27.01 -11.10 31.92
C ILE A 52 28.06 -10.25 32.62
N GLY A 53 28.01 -10.11 33.95
CA GLY A 53 29.06 -9.46 34.74
C GLY A 53 30.42 -10.14 34.57
N ASP A 54 30.48 -11.46 34.82
CA ASP A 54 31.68 -12.28 34.60
C ASP A 54 32.23 -12.14 33.17
N TRP A 55 31.34 -12.11 32.17
CA TRP A 55 31.75 -11.89 30.79
C TRP A 55 32.34 -10.49 30.59
N LEU A 56 31.67 -9.42 31.04
CA LEU A 56 32.15 -8.05 30.89
C LEU A 56 33.55 -7.88 31.49
N GLU A 57 33.76 -8.39 32.71
CA GLU A 57 35.03 -8.36 33.45
C GLU A 57 36.12 -9.31 32.90
N GLN A 58 35.78 -10.17 31.93
CA GLN A 58 36.64 -11.26 31.44
C GLN A 58 37.10 -12.21 32.58
N SER A 59 36.19 -12.54 33.49
CA SER A 59 36.42 -13.44 34.62
C SER A 59 36.10 -14.90 34.26
N GLY A 60 36.52 -15.84 35.12
CA GLY A 60 36.07 -17.24 35.09
C GLY A 60 36.20 -17.92 33.72
N ARG A 61 35.08 -18.39 33.16
CA ARG A 61 35.03 -19.08 31.85
C ARG A 61 35.24 -18.16 30.64
N PHE A 62 35.22 -16.85 30.86
CA PHE A 62 35.41 -15.81 29.84
C PHE A 62 36.78 -15.13 29.92
N ALA A 63 37.66 -15.65 30.77
CA ALA A 63 39.07 -15.26 30.80
C ALA A 63 39.66 -15.27 29.38
N ARG A 64 40.37 -14.18 29.06
CA ARG A 64 41.06 -14.00 27.78
C ARG A 64 41.97 -15.20 27.52
N PRO A 65 41.87 -15.85 26.34
CA PRO A 65 42.68 -17.02 26.06
C PRO A 65 44.17 -16.70 26.19
N ALA A 66 44.87 -17.50 26.99
CA ALA A 66 46.33 -17.49 26.99
C ALA A 66 46.80 -17.85 25.57
N PRO A 67 47.67 -17.04 24.93
CA PRO A 67 48.16 -17.35 23.61
C PRO A 67 48.92 -18.68 23.66
N GLY A 68 48.57 -19.61 22.78
CA GLY A 68 49.45 -20.75 22.51
C GLY A 68 50.71 -20.24 21.81
N ASP A 69 51.87 -20.86 22.09
CA ASP A 69 53.19 -20.39 21.61
C ASP A 69 53.27 -20.16 20.09
N ALA A 70 52.39 -20.81 19.30
CA ALA A 70 52.31 -20.66 17.85
C ALA A 70 51.49 -19.44 17.36
N ALA A 71 50.55 -18.90 18.15
CA ALA A 71 49.61 -17.87 17.71
C ALA A 71 50.27 -16.49 17.51
N GLY A 72 51.31 -16.20 18.31
CA GLY A 72 52.01 -14.91 18.32
C GLY A 72 51.21 -13.81 19.04
N ASP A 73 51.67 -12.56 18.90
CA ASP A 73 51.09 -11.42 19.62
C ASP A 73 49.64 -11.15 19.22
N LEU A 74 48.81 -10.74 20.18
CA LEU A 74 47.46 -10.27 19.90
C LEU A 74 47.50 -8.87 19.25
N ARG A 75 46.80 -8.72 18.14
CA ARG A 75 46.70 -7.50 17.32
C ARG A 75 45.33 -6.81 17.34
N GLY A 76 44.31 -7.41 17.95
CA GLY A 76 42.99 -6.81 18.08
C GLY A 76 41.98 -7.75 18.72
N ILE A 77 40.89 -7.19 19.22
CA ILE A 77 39.79 -7.93 19.85
C ILE A 77 38.46 -7.39 19.31
N ILE A 78 37.49 -8.27 19.07
CA ILE A 78 36.09 -7.91 18.90
C ILE A 78 35.31 -8.56 20.05
N ARG A 79 34.48 -7.79 20.75
CA ARG A 79 33.53 -8.27 21.75
C ARG A 79 32.16 -7.71 21.43
N ILE A 80 31.17 -8.57 21.21
CA ILE A 80 29.79 -8.18 20.88
C ILE A 80 28.85 -8.82 21.89
N LEU A 81 28.10 -8.01 22.62
CA LEU A 81 26.90 -8.46 23.34
C LEU A 81 25.71 -8.33 22.39
N ILE A 82 24.84 -9.33 22.37
CA ILE A 82 23.72 -9.44 21.45
C ILE A 82 22.43 -9.56 22.26
N CYS A 83 21.59 -8.53 22.14
CA CYS A 83 20.30 -8.44 22.82
C CYS A 83 19.16 -8.58 21.81
N GLU A 84 18.37 -9.65 21.93
CA GLU A 84 17.17 -9.87 21.14
C GLU A 84 16.02 -8.98 21.65
N ARG A 85 15.37 -8.27 20.73
CA ARG A 85 14.24 -7.35 20.97
C ARG A 85 12.91 -8.09 20.81
N HIS A 86 11.99 -8.00 21.77
CA HIS A 86 10.69 -8.69 21.67
C HIS A 86 9.52 -7.74 21.34
N GLN A 87 9.64 -6.43 21.61
CA GLN A 87 8.58 -5.44 21.40
C GLN A 87 9.03 -4.29 20.49
N TYR A 88 8.11 -3.75 19.70
CA TYR A 88 8.42 -2.61 18.81
C TYR A 88 8.35 -1.26 19.54
N SER A 89 7.47 -1.11 20.52
CA SER A 89 7.39 0.08 21.37
C SER A 89 6.67 -0.26 22.68
N PRO A 90 7.13 0.25 23.85
CA PRO A 90 8.41 0.96 24.06
C PRO A 90 9.61 0.04 23.80
N LEU A 91 10.81 0.61 23.86
CA LEU A 91 12.09 -0.12 23.76
C LEU A 91 12.18 -1.19 24.85
N ASP A 92 12.58 -2.42 24.51
CA ASP A 92 12.65 -3.54 25.47
C ASP A 92 13.98 -4.30 25.39
N PHE A 93 14.61 -4.53 26.55
CA PHE A 93 15.86 -5.27 26.64
C PHE A 93 15.68 -6.60 27.37
N PRO A 94 16.34 -7.68 26.90
CA PRO A 94 16.31 -8.99 27.56
C PRO A 94 17.29 -9.05 28.75
N VAL A 95 17.72 -7.91 29.30
CA VAL A 95 18.61 -7.78 30.47
C VAL A 95 17.98 -6.85 31.52
N THR A 96 18.53 -6.84 32.73
CA THR A 96 18.14 -5.89 33.78
C THR A 96 18.68 -4.49 33.48
N ARG A 97 18.14 -3.45 34.15
CA ARG A 97 18.61 -2.07 34.00
C ARG A 97 20.06 -1.93 34.49
N GLU A 98 20.34 -2.55 35.63
CA GLU A 98 21.65 -2.56 36.28
C GLU A 98 22.70 -3.23 35.40
N THR A 99 22.37 -4.37 34.78
CA THR A 99 23.24 -5.03 33.79
C THR A 99 23.47 -4.14 32.56
N TYR A 100 22.47 -3.37 32.11
CA TYR A 100 22.63 -2.43 30.99
C TYR A 100 23.53 -1.23 31.35
N GLU A 101 23.36 -0.62 32.53
CA GLU A 101 24.20 0.50 32.98
C GLU A 101 25.67 0.05 33.19
N ALA A 102 25.89 -1.17 33.69
CA ALA A 102 27.20 -1.79 33.77
C ALA A 102 27.82 -2.03 32.39
N LEU A 103 27.04 -2.54 31.42
CA LEU A 103 27.44 -2.72 30.03
C LEU A 103 27.82 -1.38 29.36
N GLU A 104 26.97 -0.36 29.49
CA GLU A 104 27.19 0.97 28.91
C GLU A 104 28.51 1.58 29.41
N THR A 105 28.79 1.42 30.71
CA THR A 105 30.04 1.84 31.35
C THR A 105 31.24 1.01 30.90
N ALA A 106 31.14 -0.33 30.89
CA ALA A 106 32.23 -1.22 30.52
C ALA A 106 32.63 -1.07 29.04
N PHE A 107 31.65 -0.97 28.14
CA PHE A 107 31.87 -0.81 26.71
C PHE A 107 32.06 0.65 26.30
N ASN A 108 31.83 1.62 27.20
CA ASN A 108 31.91 3.05 26.91
C ASN A 108 31.05 3.38 25.67
N LEU A 109 29.79 2.92 25.71
CA LEU A 109 28.86 3.12 24.61
C LEU A 109 28.46 4.61 24.53
N PRO A 110 28.35 5.21 23.34
CA PRO A 110 27.96 6.61 23.23
C PRO A 110 26.58 6.86 23.85
N ALA A 111 26.42 7.97 24.58
CA ALA A 111 25.15 8.35 25.21
C ALA A 111 23.97 8.48 24.22
N ALA A 112 24.23 8.60 22.91
CA ALA A 112 23.20 8.56 21.87
C ALA A 112 22.62 7.15 21.60
N THR A 113 23.11 6.09 22.25
CA THR A 113 22.72 4.68 21.99
C THR A 113 21.21 4.46 22.15
N LEU A 114 20.63 4.75 23.32
CA LEU A 114 19.20 4.53 23.57
C LEU A 114 18.30 5.41 22.65
N PRO A 115 18.51 6.73 22.54
CA PRO A 115 17.74 7.56 21.61
C PRO A 115 17.86 7.12 20.14
N SER A 116 19.02 6.60 19.72
CA SER A 116 19.19 6.07 18.36
C SER A 116 18.44 4.76 18.16
N PHE A 117 18.31 3.91 19.18
CA PHE A 117 17.66 2.59 19.08
C PHE A 117 16.12 2.67 19.10
N ASP A 118 15.55 3.72 19.68
CA ASP A 118 14.11 4.02 19.58
C ASP A 118 13.72 4.59 18.20
N SER A 119 14.67 5.22 17.47
CA SER A 119 14.39 5.80 16.16
C SER A 119 13.87 4.79 15.11
N ASP A 120 12.64 5.02 14.68
CA ASP A 120 11.98 4.32 13.56
C ASP A 120 12.60 4.65 12.19
N ALA A 121 13.01 5.90 11.98
CA ALA A 121 13.51 6.39 10.69
C ALA A 121 14.91 5.84 10.32
N GLY A 122 15.58 5.21 11.30
CA GLY A 122 16.98 4.82 11.26
C GLY A 122 17.89 6.00 11.64
N ALA A 123 19.08 5.68 12.13
CA ALA A 123 20.08 6.65 12.56
C ALA A 123 21.50 6.14 12.23
N HIS A 124 22.44 7.06 12.01
CA HIS A 124 23.86 6.75 11.99
C HIS A 124 24.63 7.97 12.51
N SER A 125 25.61 7.75 13.38
CA SER A 125 26.38 8.81 14.03
C SER A 125 27.74 8.31 14.48
N ARG A 126 28.72 9.22 14.50
CA ARG A 126 30.09 8.98 14.97
C ARG A 126 30.47 9.97 16.07
N TYR A 127 31.33 9.52 16.97
CA TYR A 127 31.84 10.26 18.10
C TYR A 127 33.34 9.98 18.20
N PHE A 128 34.14 11.03 18.37
CA PHE A 128 35.59 10.94 18.58
C PHE A 128 35.88 11.49 19.97
N GLU A 129 36.51 10.69 20.82
CA GLU A 129 36.88 11.07 22.17
C GLU A 129 38.40 11.26 22.23
N TYR A 130 38.80 12.44 22.69
CA TYR A 130 40.17 12.86 22.87
C TYR A 130 40.38 13.16 24.36
N GLY A 131 41.60 12.95 24.86
CA GLY A 131 41.96 13.31 26.23
C GLY A 131 41.88 14.83 26.51
N ASP A 132 42.02 15.20 27.78
CA ASP A 132 41.79 16.56 28.30
C ASP A 132 42.65 17.68 27.68
N THR A 133 43.72 17.35 26.91
CA THR A 133 44.60 18.33 26.27
C THR A 133 44.39 18.43 24.75
N PRO A 134 44.61 19.59 24.11
CA PRO A 134 44.36 19.75 22.66
C PRO A 134 45.19 18.84 21.75
N ASP A 135 46.40 18.47 22.19
CA ASP A 135 47.32 17.58 21.45
C ASP A 135 47.18 16.11 21.89
N SER A 136 46.15 15.75 22.67
CA SER A 136 45.93 14.37 23.11
C SER A 136 45.68 13.46 21.90
N PRO A 137 46.24 12.24 21.88
CA PRO A 137 45.86 11.25 20.87
C PRO A 137 44.37 10.93 20.98
N LEU A 138 43.80 10.45 19.87
CA LEU A 138 42.45 9.92 19.85
C LEU A 138 42.36 8.71 20.79
N GLU A 139 41.55 8.81 21.84
CA GLU A 139 41.39 7.76 22.84
C GLU A 139 40.35 6.74 22.42
N ARG A 140 39.22 7.17 21.84
CA ARG A 140 38.14 6.27 21.41
C ARG A 140 37.38 6.77 20.18
N ILE A 141 36.78 5.81 19.47
CA ILE A 141 35.81 6.07 18.41
C ILE A 141 34.50 5.38 18.74
N GLY A 142 33.47 6.16 19.02
CA GLY A 142 32.09 5.72 19.17
C GLY A 142 31.35 5.71 17.82
N ILE A 143 30.66 4.63 17.49
CA ILE A 143 29.80 4.54 16.30
C ILE A 143 28.45 3.97 16.71
N VAL A 144 27.36 4.63 16.33
CA VAL A 144 25.99 4.14 16.54
C VAL A 144 25.28 4.10 15.20
N ILE A 145 24.67 2.96 14.87
CA ILE A 145 23.94 2.71 13.62
C ILE A 145 22.66 1.95 13.94
N LYS A 146 21.51 2.55 13.65
CA LYS A 146 20.18 1.92 13.75
C LYS A 146 19.58 1.82 12.35
N ALA A 147 19.27 0.60 11.89
CA ALA A 147 18.56 0.42 10.63
C ALA A 147 17.13 1.01 10.72
N SER A 148 16.67 1.59 9.60
CA SER A 148 15.30 2.05 9.44
C SER A 148 14.31 0.91 9.68
N GLN A 149 13.32 1.13 10.54
CA GLN A 149 12.43 0.07 11.01
C GLN A 149 11.52 -0.45 9.88
N LYS A 150 11.67 -1.72 9.52
CA LYS A 150 10.70 -2.41 8.67
C LYS A 150 10.60 -3.88 9.05
N ARG A 151 9.42 -4.30 9.54
CA ARG A 151 9.17 -5.66 10.06
C ARG A 151 9.71 -6.80 9.18
N GLU A 152 9.53 -6.74 7.86
CA GLU A 152 9.98 -7.83 6.97
C GLU A 152 11.50 -7.79 6.64
N ILE A 153 12.14 -6.63 6.66
CA ILE A 153 13.59 -6.49 6.40
C ILE A 153 14.40 -6.62 7.69
N GLY A 154 13.89 -6.12 8.81
CA GLY A 154 14.48 -6.19 10.14
C GLY A 154 14.30 -4.89 10.94
N ASN A 155 14.43 -5.00 12.25
CA ASN A 155 14.55 -3.88 13.17
C ASN A 155 15.72 -4.14 14.11
N PHE A 156 16.91 -3.68 13.73
CA PHE A 156 18.13 -3.91 14.49
C PHE A 156 19.08 -2.71 14.40
N GLY A 157 19.94 -2.57 15.40
CA GLY A 157 20.91 -1.50 15.58
C GLY A 157 22.17 -2.03 16.25
N ILE A 158 23.29 -1.35 16.02
CA ILE A 158 24.57 -1.61 16.67
C ILE A 158 25.10 -0.30 17.26
N SER A 159 25.56 -0.36 18.50
CA SER A 159 26.32 0.71 19.15
C SER A 159 27.67 0.13 19.53
N MET A 160 28.75 0.84 19.28
CA MET A 160 30.10 0.32 19.47
C MET A 160 31.10 1.40 19.85
N SER A 161 32.14 0.97 20.54
CA SER A 161 33.32 1.75 20.92
C SER A 161 34.57 1.02 20.45
N TYR A 162 35.49 1.76 19.84
CA TYR A 162 36.77 1.26 19.37
C TYR A 162 37.92 2.01 20.05
N ASP A 163 38.83 1.26 20.67
CA ASP A 163 40.08 1.75 21.26
C ASP A 163 41.23 1.62 20.23
N PRO A 164 41.82 2.74 19.75
CA PRO A 164 42.96 2.74 18.83
C PRO A 164 44.24 2.13 19.37
N LEU A 165 44.48 2.16 20.69
CA LEU A 165 45.71 1.70 21.31
C LEU A 165 45.76 0.18 21.39
N THR A 166 44.66 -0.46 21.79
CA THR A 166 44.58 -1.93 21.90
C THR A 166 43.97 -2.62 20.67
N CYS A 167 43.48 -1.84 19.70
CA CYS A 167 42.66 -2.31 18.58
C CYS A 167 41.47 -3.17 19.04
N THR A 168 40.85 -2.77 20.16
CA THR A 168 39.69 -3.45 20.76
C THR A 168 38.40 -2.78 20.31
N THR A 169 37.53 -3.57 19.67
CA THR A 169 36.16 -3.20 19.33
C THR A 169 35.21 -3.83 20.35
N THR A 170 34.45 -3.00 21.07
CA THR A 170 33.33 -3.45 21.91
C THR A 170 32.02 -2.98 21.31
N ALA A 171 30.97 -3.82 21.33
CA ALA A 171 29.70 -3.50 20.68
C ALA A 171 28.49 -4.12 21.37
N LEU A 172 27.41 -3.37 21.45
CA LEU A 172 26.05 -3.84 21.69
C LEU A 172 25.32 -3.95 20.35
N LEU A 173 25.02 -5.16 19.91
CA LEU A 173 24.08 -5.44 18.82
C LEU A 173 22.70 -5.70 19.44
N TYR A 174 21.69 -4.98 18.96
CA TYR A 174 20.34 -5.04 19.52
C TYR A 174 19.29 -5.11 18.42
N GLY A 175 18.30 -5.99 18.53
CA GLY A 175 17.18 -5.99 17.60
C GLY A 175 16.42 -7.30 17.43
N THR A 176 15.56 -7.35 16.43
CA THR A 176 14.69 -8.50 16.14
C THR A 176 15.39 -9.49 15.20
N ASN A 177 15.40 -10.76 15.61
CA ASN A 177 16.00 -11.89 14.94
C ASN A 177 17.51 -11.61 14.66
N VAL A 178 18.26 -11.37 15.75
CA VAL A 178 19.72 -11.15 15.75
C VAL A 178 20.49 -12.17 16.59
N CYS A 179 19.81 -12.98 17.40
CA CYS A 179 20.40 -14.09 18.15
C CYS A 179 21.30 -15.01 17.31
N VAL A 180 22.33 -15.53 17.99
CA VAL A 180 23.41 -16.35 17.42
C VAL A 180 23.17 -17.83 17.65
N CYS A 181 22.59 -18.18 18.78
CA CYS A 181 22.10 -19.53 19.02
C CYS A 181 20.67 -19.63 18.47
N ASP A 182 20.37 -20.71 17.75
CA ASP A 182 18.97 -21.08 17.51
C ASP A 182 18.26 -21.16 18.87
N ASN A 183 16.98 -20.78 18.91
CA ASN A 183 16.12 -21.00 20.08
C ASN A 183 15.99 -22.51 20.32
N VAL A 184 16.95 -23.07 21.06
CA VAL A 184 16.87 -24.43 21.60
C VAL A 184 15.54 -24.52 22.32
N SER A 185 14.74 -25.50 21.94
CA SER A 185 13.51 -25.84 22.63
C SER A 185 13.86 -26.09 24.09
N VAL A 186 13.59 -25.10 24.95
CA VAL A 186 13.77 -25.26 26.38
C VAL A 186 12.68 -26.22 26.82
N ASP A 187 13.05 -27.48 27.03
CA ASP A 187 12.24 -28.46 27.73
C ASP A 187 11.94 -27.93 29.13
N HIS A 188 10.83 -27.20 29.25
CA HIS A 188 10.31 -26.78 30.54
C HIS A 188 9.70 -28.01 31.20
N ALA A 189 10.38 -28.51 32.23
CA ALA A 189 9.89 -29.62 33.05
C ALA A 189 8.61 -29.26 33.83
N ASP A 190 8.28 -27.97 33.96
CA ASP A 190 7.00 -27.48 34.48
C ASP A 190 6.04 -27.10 33.34
N GLY A 191 4.86 -27.73 33.35
CA GLY A 191 3.88 -27.75 32.25
C GLY A 191 3.13 -26.44 31.95
N THR A 192 3.68 -25.28 32.29
CA THR A 192 3.15 -23.98 31.87
C THR A 192 3.77 -23.57 30.54
N ALA A 193 3.22 -24.10 29.44
CA ALA A 193 3.57 -23.64 28.11
C ALA A 193 3.18 -22.15 27.96
N LEU A 194 4.19 -21.26 27.92
CA LEU A 194 4.01 -19.93 27.34
C LEU A 194 3.58 -20.14 25.88
N ASN A 195 2.32 -19.81 25.60
CA ASN A 195 1.65 -20.22 24.37
C ASN A 195 2.47 -19.80 23.14
N ARG A 196 2.79 -20.78 22.30
CA ARG A 196 3.41 -20.58 20.97
C ARG A 196 2.63 -19.56 20.12
N ALA A 197 1.35 -19.33 20.43
CA ALA A 197 0.51 -18.30 19.83
C ALA A 197 1.02 -16.86 20.08
N ASP A 198 1.42 -16.50 21.31
CA ASP A 198 1.75 -15.10 21.64
C ASP A 198 3.14 -14.68 21.13
N THR A 199 4.14 -15.56 21.25
CA THR A 199 5.48 -15.32 20.68
C THR A 199 5.51 -15.44 19.15
N SER A 200 4.59 -16.19 18.52
CA SER A 200 4.50 -16.27 17.05
C SER A 200 4.01 -14.98 16.36
N GLN A 201 3.49 -14.00 17.12
CA GLN A 201 3.08 -12.71 16.54
C GLN A 201 4.23 -11.72 16.35
N PHE A 202 5.34 -11.89 17.07
CA PHE A 202 6.49 -10.96 17.04
C PHE A 202 7.76 -11.59 16.47
N ILE A 203 7.99 -12.87 16.73
CA ILE A 203 9.04 -13.64 16.04
C ILE A 203 8.63 -13.77 14.56
N LEU A 204 9.53 -13.45 13.64
CA LEU A 204 9.43 -13.91 12.25
C LEU A 204 9.39 -15.43 12.27
N SER A 205 8.20 -16.03 12.18
CA SER A 205 8.06 -17.47 12.39
C SER A 205 9.03 -18.23 11.47
N PRO A 206 9.81 -19.20 11.97
CA PRO A 206 10.66 -20.05 11.14
C PRO A 206 9.88 -20.80 10.03
N GLN A 207 8.55 -20.86 10.16
CA GLN A 207 7.57 -21.43 9.23
C GLN A 207 7.41 -20.70 7.88
N ALA A 208 8.42 -19.93 7.46
CA ALA A 208 8.65 -19.63 6.06
C ALA A 208 9.93 -20.33 5.62
N ASP A 209 9.82 -21.62 5.25
CA ASP A 209 10.88 -22.47 4.67
C ASP A 209 11.47 -21.95 3.35
N THR A 210 11.16 -20.70 2.98
CA THR A 210 11.50 -20.03 1.72
C THR A 210 12.40 -18.82 1.89
N ALA A 211 12.80 -18.46 3.13
CA ALA A 211 13.76 -17.38 3.38
C ALA A 211 15.19 -17.96 3.49
N PRO A 212 16.09 -17.73 2.51
CA PRO A 212 17.43 -18.34 2.49
C PRO A 212 18.42 -17.69 3.48
N ILE A 213 18.05 -16.58 4.11
CA ILE A 213 18.88 -15.87 5.09
C ILE A 213 18.61 -16.46 6.47
N ARG A 214 19.35 -17.51 6.82
CA ARG A 214 19.38 -18.05 8.19
C ARG A 214 20.26 -17.19 9.10
N ASN A 215 19.82 -17.04 10.35
CA ASN A 215 20.64 -16.46 11.39
C ASN A 215 21.67 -17.46 11.94
N PRO A 216 22.77 -16.97 12.54
CA PRO A 216 23.27 -15.59 12.50
C PRO A 216 24.17 -15.32 11.30
N GLU A 217 23.69 -14.58 10.29
CA GLU A 217 24.52 -14.28 9.12
C GLU A 217 25.70 -13.35 9.44
N ILE A 218 25.57 -12.49 10.46
CA ILE A 218 26.66 -11.66 11.00
C ILE A 218 27.83 -12.53 11.49
N LEU A 219 27.54 -13.63 12.20
CA LEU A 219 28.57 -14.59 12.64
C LEU A 219 29.35 -15.16 11.45
N ASN A 220 28.64 -15.51 10.37
CA ASN A 220 29.23 -16.04 9.15
C ASN A 220 30.06 -14.99 8.38
N ILE A 221 29.68 -13.72 8.43
CA ILE A 221 30.47 -12.61 7.89
C ILE A 221 31.75 -12.44 8.72
N LEU A 222 31.66 -12.39 10.05
CA LEU A 222 32.82 -12.23 10.94
C LEU A 222 33.81 -13.39 10.82
N LYS A 223 33.33 -14.65 10.78
CA LYS A 223 34.18 -15.84 10.56
C LYS A 223 34.94 -15.80 9.22
N ARG A 224 34.40 -15.13 8.20
CA ARG A 224 35.08 -14.96 6.89
C ARG A 224 36.01 -13.74 6.85
N ALA A 225 35.96 -12.85 7.84
CA ALA A 225 36.61 -11.55 7.83
C ALA A 225 37.79 -11.41 8.83
N ILE A 226 38.41 -12.52 9.24
CA ILE A 226 39.53 -12.60 10.21
C ILE A 226 40.61 -11.54 9.98
N ARG A 227 40.97 -11.30 8.71
CA ARG A 227 42.01 -10.34 8.31
C ARG A 227 41.68 -8.88 8.65
N ALA A 228 40.44 -8.59 9.03
CA ALA A 228 39.91 -7.26 9.34
C ALA A 228 39.41 -7.13 10.80
N TRP A 229 39.63 -8.11 11.68
CA TRP A 229 39.17 -8.04 13.08
C TRP A 229 39.81 -6.94 13.93
N ASP A 230 40.90 -6.35 13.46
CA ASP A 230 41.60 -5.18 14.01
C ASP A 230 41.14 -3.84 13.40
N HIS A 231 40.25 -3.86 12.40
CA HIS A 231 39.83 -2.66 11.69
C HIS A 231 38.50 -2.13 12.25
N PRO A 232 38.40 -0.86 12.70
CA PRO A 232 37.21 -0.33 13.39
C PRO A 232 35.90 -0.48 12.59
N LEU A 233 35.97 -0.31 11.26
CA LEU A 233 34.80 -0.39 10.40
C LEU A 233 34.35 -1.81 10.01
N ILE A 234 34.93 -2.89 10.57
CA ILE A 234 34.47 -4.25 10.21
C ILE A 234 33.03 -4.53 10.67
N LEU A 235 32.65 -4.17 11.89
CA LEU A 235 31.28 -4.39 12.38
C LEU A 235 30.25 -3.51 11.64
N PRO A 236 30.47 -2.19 11.45
CA PRO A 236 29.58 -1.35 10.64
C PRO A 236 29.41 -1.86 9.22
N CYS A 237 30.49 -2.23 8.53
CA CYS A 237 30.42 -2.76 7.16
C CYS A 237 29.68 -4.11 7.11
N ALA A 238 29.90 -5.00 8.08
CA ALA A 238 29.15 -6.26 8.18
C ALA A 238 27.65 -6.02 8.41
N PHE A 239 27.31 -5.10 9.32
CA PHE A 239 25.95 -4.71 9.67
C PHE A 239 25.19 -4.16 8.45
N VAL A 240 25.78 -3.17 7.75
CA VAL A 240 25.15 -2.53 6.59
C VAL A 240 25.01 -3.51 5.42
N SER A 241 26.01 -4.38 5.20
CA SER A 241 25.95 -5.44 4.18
C SER A 241 24.87 -6.49 4.47
N TYR A 242 24.69 -6.87 5.74
CA TYR A 242 23.62 -7.77 6.18
C TYR A 242 22.23 -7.14 5.96
N HIS A 243 22.05 -5.88 6.38
CA HIS A 243 20.81 -5.14 6.11
C HIS A 243 20.54 -5.02 4.60
N MET A 244 21.56 -4.74 3.78
CA MET A 244 21.40 -4.62 2.32
C MET A 244 20.95 -5.94 1.69
N ARG A 245 21.51 -7.07 2.13
CA ARG A 245 21.13 -8.41 1.66
C ARG A 245 19.67 -8.72 1.97
N ARG A 246 19.19 -8.40 3.19
CA ARG A 246 17.79 -8.57 3.58
C ARG A 246 16.85 -7.64 2.79
N ALA A 247 17.25 -6.39 2.57
CA ALA A 247 16.48 -5.44 1.77
C ALA A 247 16.35 -5.86 0.30
N LYS A 248 17.48 -6.24 -0.33
CA LYS A 248 17.53 -6.77 -1.69
C LYS A 248 16.66 -8.01 -1.85
N TRP A 249 16.80 -9.00 -0.95
CA TRP A 249 16.01 -10.22 -1.02
C TRP A 249 14.50 -9.94 -0.91
N PHE A 250 14.09 -9.08 0.04
CA PHE A 250 12.68 -8.74 0.22
C PHE A 250 12.06 -8.03 -1.00
N ALA A 251 12.82 -7.14 -1.65
CA ALA A 251 12.40 -6.39 -2.83
C ALA A 251 12.34 -7.26 -4.11
N GLU A 252 13.39 -8.03 -4.39
CA GLU A 252 13.55 -8.76 -5.66
C GLU A 252 12.95 -10.18 -5.64
N HIS A 253 12.98 -10.87 -4.49
CA HIS A 253 12.63 -12.29 -4.38
C HIS A 253 11.51 -12.56 -3.33
N GLY A 254 11.16 -11.54 -2.55
CA GLY A 254 10.22 -11.63 -1.45
C GLY A 254 8.78 -11.20 -1.79
N LYS A 255 8.07 -10.73 -0.76
CA LYS A 255 6.63 -10.37 -0.83
C LYS A 255 6.32 -9.10 -1.64
N VAL A 256 7.33 -8.37 -2.10
CA VAL A 256 7.12 -7.26 -3.05
C VAL A 256 6.93 -7.88 -4.44
N GLN A 257 7.98 -8.45 -5.02
CA GLN A 257 7.97 -9.06 -6.35
C GLN A 257 6.82 -10.07 -6.56
N ASN A 258 6.65 -11.02 -5.64
CA ASN A 258 5.71 -12.14 -5.82
C ASN A 258 4.24 -11.67 -5.80
N GLU A 259 3.92 -10.69 -4.98
CA GLU A 259 2.56 -10.15 -4.90
C GLU A 259 2.25 -9.18 -6.03
N THR A 260 3.22 -8.38 -6.49
CA THR A 260 3.05 -7.59 -7.71
C THR A 260 2.82 -8.50 -8.91
N HIS A 261 3.58 -9.59 -9.05
CA HIS A 261 3.32 -10.60 -10.08
C HIS A 261 1.91 -11.22 -9.96
N ASN A 262 1.45 -11.57 -8.76
CA ASN A 262 0.09 -12.06 -8.53
C ASN A 262 -1.00 -11.03 -8.91
N ILE A 263 -0.75 -9.74 -8.71
CA ILE A 263 -1.65 -8.64 -9.08
C ILE A 263 -1.68 -8.47 -10.61
N GLU A 264 -0.52 -8.38 -11.26
CA GLU A 264 -0.39 -8.26 -12.71
C GLU A 264 -1.09 -9.41 -13.46
N ASN A 265 -0.89 -10.65 -12.99
CA ASN A 265 -1.55 -11.83 -13.54
C ASN A 265 -3.08 -11.76 -13.35
N ARG A 266 -3.56 -11.29 -12.20
CA ARG A 266 -5.00 -11.10 -11.95
C ARG A 266 -5.61 -9.92 -12.72
N LEU A 267 -4.82 -8.92 -13.08
CA LEU A 267 -5.23 -7.80 -13.92
C LEU A 267 -5.23 -8.19 -15.41
N GLY A 268 -4.40 -9.16 -15.82
CA GLY A 268 -4.25 -9.62 -17.20
C GLY A 268 -3.12 -8.95 -17.97
N VAL A 269 -2.24 -8.18 -17.30
CA VAL A 269 -1.16 -7.41 -17.95
C VAL A 269 -0.03 -8.31 -18.46
N ARG A 270 0.17 -9.48 -17.84
CA ARG A 270 1.07 -10.53 -18.33
C ARG A 270 0.28 -11.56 -19.14
N GLY A 271 0.46 -11.53 -20.46
CA GLY A 271 -0.36 -12.26 -21.44
C GLY A 271 -0.18 -13.79 -21.53
N ASP A 272 0.30 -14.44 -20.47
CA ASP A 272 0.44 -15.91 -20.41
C ASP A 272 -0.87 -16.63 -20.08
N ASP A 273 -1.85 -15.95 -19.47
CA ASP A 273 -3.17 -16.52 -19.15
C ASP A 273 -4.31 -15.66 -19.73
N ARG A 274 -4.87 -16.11 -20.86
CA ARG A 274 -5.96 -15.44 -21.60
C ARG A 274 -7.39 -15.52 -21.02
N PRO A 275 -7.74 -16.27 -19.94
CA PRO A 275 -9.11 -16.24 -19.39
C PRO A 275 -9.56 -14.88 -18.85
N GLN A 276 -8.61 -14.01 -18.48
CA GLN A 276 -8.90 -12.74 -17.78
C GLN A 276 -9.47 -11.64 -18.72
N ASP A 277 -9.15 -11.68 -20.01
CA ASP A 277 -9.67 -10.72 -21.00
C ASP A 277 -11.17 -10.85 -21.20
N GLU A 278 -11.70 -12.08 -21.24
CA GLU A 278 -13.14 -12.31 -21.34
C GLU A 278 -13.87 -11.79 -20.09
N PHE A 279 -13.24 -11.90 -18.92
CA PHE A 279 -13.77 -11.35 -17.67
C PHE A 279 -13.87 -9.82 -17.71
N TRP A 280 -12.81 -9.10 -18.08
CA TRP A 280 -12.87 -7.63 -18.19
C TRP A 280 -13.84 -7.17 -19.28
N ARG A 281 -13.90 -7.89 -20.41
CA ARG A 281 -14.86 -7.62 -21.48
C ARG A 281 -16.30 -7.89 -21.05
N ALA A 282 -16.56 -8.88 -20.20
CA ALA A 282 -17.87 -9.14 -19.62
C ALA A 282 -18.25 -8.12 -18.52
N ALA A 283 -17.28 -7.60 -17.77
CA ALA A 283 -17.48 -6.55 -16.78
C ALA A 283 -17.79 -5.20 -17.44
N LEU A 284 -17.04 -4.84 -18.49
CA LEU A 284 -17.26 -3.66 -19.34
C LEU A 284 -18.44 -3.81 -20.33
N ASN A 285 -18.98 -5.01 -20.53
CA ASN A 285 -20.15 -5.18 -21.37
C ASN A 285 -21.41 -4.74 -20.61
N ILE A 286 -21.89 -3.58 -21.04
CA ILE A 286 -23.21 -2.99 -20.81
C ILE A 286 -24.27 -4.08 -20.49
N GLN A 287 -24.47 -5.10 -21.34
CA GLN A 287 -25.51 -6.12 -21.14
C GLN A 287 -25.37 -6.98 -19.87
N THR A 288 -24.16 -7.30 -19.45
CA THR A 288 -23.87 -8.24 -18.34
C THR A 288 -23.64 -7.56 -16.99
N THR A 289 -23.63 -6.23 -16.91
CA THR A 289 -23.46 -5.45 -15.66
C THR A 289 -24.43 -5.84 -14.51
N MET A 290 -25.69 -6.13 -14.82
CA MET A 290 -26.69 -6.62 -13.84
C MET A 290 -26.75 -8.15 -13.72
N SER A 291 -25.97 -8.89 -14.52
CA SER A 291 -25.83 -10.35 -14.42
C SER A 291 -25.01 -10.74 -13.20
N LYS A 292 -25.10 -12.01 -12.79
CA LYS A 292 -24.21 -12.61 -11.77
C LYS A 292 -22.73 -12.39 -12.12
N ASP A 293 -22.39 -12.33 -13.40
CA ASP A 293 -21.00 -12.16 -13.85
C ASP A 293 -20.53 -10.70 -13.77
N GLY A 294 -21.39 -9.71 -14.02
CA GLY A 294 -21.09 -8.30 -13.73
C GLY A 294 -20.89 -8.04 -12.23
N GLN A 295 -21.68 -8.72 -11.36
CA GLN A 295 -21.49 -8.66 -9.91
C GLN A 295 -20.17 -9.29 -9.44
N LYS A 296 -19.73 -10.40 -10.05
CA LYS A 296 -18.38 -10.95 -9.84
C LYS A 296 -17.32 -9.96 -10.32
N GLY A 297 -17.55 -9.35 -11.49
CA GLY A 297 -16.78 -8.25 -12.07
C GLY A 297 -16.39 -7.19 -11.04
N ARG A 298 -17.43 -6.55 -10.48
CA ARG A 298 -17.27 -5.50 -9.48
C ARG A 298 -16.54 -5.95 -8.22
N LYS A 299 -16.86 -7.14 -7.67
CA LYS A 299 -16.19 -7.66 -6.46
C LYS A 299 -14.70 -7.92 -6.67
N ILE A 300 -14.32 -8.43 -7.84
CA ILE A 300 -12.90 -8.67 -8.18
C ILE A 300 -12.17 -7.33 -8.37
N ALA A 301 -12.80 -6.33 -9.00
CA ALA A 301 -12.24 -4.98 -9.11
C ALA A 301 -12.02 -4.35 -7.71
N GLU A 302 -13.02 -4.37 -6.84
CA GLU A 302 -12.93 -3.88 -5.45
C GLU A 302 -11.80 -4.59 -4.67
N GLU A 303 -11.69 -5.92 -4.79
CA GLU A 303 -10.61 -6.70 -4.17
C GLU A 303 -9.22 -6.34 -4.73
N LEU A 304 -9.13 -6.15 -6.04
CA LEU A 304 -7.88 -5.82 -6.73
C LEU A 304 -7.42 -4.41 -6.37
N THR A 305 -8.30 -3.41 -6.35
CA THR A 305 -8.03 -2.04 -5.85
C THR A 305 -7.47 -2.07 -4.42
N LEU A 306 -8.05 -2.87 -3.52
CA LEU A 306 -7.56 -3.00 -2.15
C LEU A 306 -6.17 -3.68 -2.08
N ARG A 307 -5.93 -4.72 -2.88
CA ARG A 307 -4.62 -5.39 -2.96
C ARG A 307 -3.55 -4.46 -3.54
N MET A 308 -3.88 -3.69 -4.59
CA MET A 308 -2.99 -2.75 -5.25
C MET A 308 -2.59 -1.62 -4.31
N ASN A 309 -3.56 -0.97 -3.63
CA ASN A 309 -3.27 0.04 -2.62
C ASN A 309 -2.39 -0.52 -1.48
N ARG A 310 -2.68 -1.73 -0.99
CA ARG A 310 -1.85 -2.40 0.03
C ARG A 310 -0.42 -2.65 -0.47
N GLN A 311 -0.22 -3.03 -1.73
CA GLN A 311 1.12 -3.22 -2.28
C GLN A 311 1.85 -1.91 -2.59
N GLY A 312 1.16 -0.88 -3.10
CA GLY A 312 1.73 0.46 -3.27
C GLY A 312 2.29 1.01 -1.95
N LEU A 313 1.51 0.88 -0.86
CA LEU A 313 1.98 1.21 0.50
C LEU A 313 3.16 0.33 0.94
N ARG A 314 3.13 -0.99 0.71
CA ARG A 314 4.26 -1.87 1.04
C ARG A 314 5.54 -1.46 0.29
N ILE A 315 5.46 -1.15 -1.00
CA ILE A 315 6.58 -0.70 -1.82
C ILE A 315 7.12 0.63 -1.29
N LEU A 316 6.25 1.61 -1.03
CA LEU A 316 6.61 2.91 -0.45
C LEU A 316 7.37 2.76 0.89
N PHE A 317 6.86 1.94 1.81
CA PHE A 317 7.56 1.63 3.07
C PHE A 317 8.80 0.75 2.88
N THR A 318 9.06 0.20 1.69
CA THR A 318 10.28 -0.57 1.39
C THR A 318 11.36 0.34 0.83
N GLU A 319 10.98 1.36 0.06
CA GLU A 319 11.85 2.37 -0.58
C GLU A 319 12.82 3.05 0.40
N ARG A 320 12.40 3.26 1.66
CA ARG A 320 13.26 3.85 2.72
C ARG A 320 14.45 2.96 3.11
N SER A 321 14.33 1.63 3.07
CA SER A 321 15.39 0.71 3.54
C SER A 321 16.67 0.70 2.68
N PRO A 322 16.63 0.57 1.34
CA PRO A 322 17.83 0.72 0.50
C PRO A 322 18.33 2.17 0.51
N GLN A 323 17.44 3.17 0.55
CA GLN A 323 17.83 4.58 0.65
C GLN A 323 18.65 4.87 1.93
N TRP A 324 18.19 4.38 3.10
CA TRP A 324 18.96 4.43 4.35
C TRP A 324 20.29 3.65 4.24
N ASN A 325 20.29 2.50 3.55
CA ASN A 325 21.50 1.69 3.38
C ASN A 325 22.57 2.41 2.55
N LYS A 326 22.14 3.12 1.50
CA LYS A 326 22.99 4.01 0.69
C LYS A 326 23.59 5.12 1.57
N GLU A 327 22.75 5.89 2.25
CA GLU A 327 23.17 6.98 3.15
C GLU A 327 24.19 6.49 4.20
N CYS A 328 23.91 5.34 4.83
CA CYS A 328 24.81 4.75 5.82
C CYS A 328 26.12 4.22 5.19
N SER A 329 26.09 3.72 3.95
CA SER A 329 27.29 3.26 3.25
C SER A 329 28.19 4.43 2.79
N GLU A 330 27.58 5.55 2.38
CA GLU A 330 28.26 6.81 2.07
C GLU A 330 28.92 7.36 3.35
N PHE A 331 28.18 7.47 4.46
CA PHE A 331 28.71 7.83 5.78
C PHE A 331 29.91 6.96 6.22
N LEU A 332 29.85 5.64 6.04
CA LEU A 332 30.97 4.75 6.38
C LEU A 332 32.16 4.88 5.44
N LYS A 333 31.95 5.27 4.18
CA LYS A 333 33.02 5.53 3.22
C LYS A 333 33.75 6.83 3.55
N ASP A 334 33.03 7.88 3.91
CA ASP A 334 33.60 9.15 4.37
C ASP A 334 34.36 8.97 5.70
N LEU A 335 33.79 8.19 6.63
CA LEU A 335 34.44 7.83 7.89
C LEU A 335 35.72 7.01 7.68
N LEU A 336 35.78 6.16 6.64
CA LEU A 336 36.99 5.43 6.28
C LEU A 336 38.13 6.35 5.80
N ASP A 337 37.79 7.47 5.15
CA ASP A 337 38.77 8.49 4.77
C ASP A 337 39.21 9.33 5.99
N GLU A 338 38.27 9.76 6.85
CA GLU A 338 38.58 10.50 8.09
C GLU A 338 39.46 9.68 9.05
N MET A 339 39.17 8.38 9.22
CA MET A 339 39.97 7.45 10.04
C MET A 339 41.41 7.26 9.53
N LYS A 340 41.66 7.49 8.23
CA LYS A 340 42.99 7.31 7.63
C LYS A 340 43.99 8.35 8.14
N ASP A 341 43.50 9.55 8.44
CA ASP A 341 44.32 10.66 8.94
C ASP A 341 44.42 10.63 10.48
N LEU A 342 43.45 10.01 11.16
CA LEU A 342 43.39 9.89 12.62
C LEU A 342 44.09 8.65 13.21
N LEU A 343 44.20 7.54 12.46
CA LEU A 343 44.69 6.26 12.98
C LEU A 343 46.05 5.84 12.42
N PRO A 344 46.86 5.07 13.17
CA PRO A 344 48.13 4.54 12.68
C PRO A 344 47.97 3.66 11.44
N ALA A 345 48.95 3.74 10.51
CA ALA A 345 48.98 2.96 9.27
C ALA A 345 48.99 1.42 9.48
N GLN A 346 49.34 0.95 10.67
CA GLN A 346 49.26 -0.47 11.04
C GLN A 346 47.82 -0.96 11.20
N THR A 347 46.96 -0.14 11.82
CA THR A 347 45.51 -0.35 11.95
C THR A 347 44.82 -0.12 10.60
N MET A 348 45.16 0.98 9.93
CA MET A 348 44.66 1.33 8.60
C MET A 348 45.41 0.59 7.48
N ASN A 349 45.45 -0.75 7.57
CA ASN A 349 46.06 -1.60 6.57
C ASN A 349 45.41 -1.39 5.20
N PHE A 350 46.14 -0.74 4.29
CA PHE A 350 45.69 -0.37 2.94
C PHE A 350 44.94 -1.49 2.20
N LYS A 351 45.38 -2.75 2.29
CA LYS A 351 44.72 -3.88 1.62
C LYS A 351 43.37 -4.25 2.24
N THR A 352 43.19 -4.04 3.55
CA THR A 352 41.91 -4.24 4.24
C THR A 352 40.99 -3.07 3.98
N SER A 353 41.48 -1.84 4.12
CA SER A 353 40.71 -0.62 3.89
C SER A 353 40.24 -0.50 2.43
N SER A 354 41.05 -0.88 1.43
CA SER A 354 40.62 -0.96 0.02
C SER A 354 39.43 -1.91 -0.16
N LYS A 355 39.51 -3.12 0.40
CA LYS A 355 38.43 -4.11 0.31
C LYS A 355 37.15 -3.69 1.02
N LEU A 356 37.27 -2.98 2.14
CA LEU A 356 36.11 -2.39 2.81
C LEU A 356 35.48 -1.27 1.97
N ARG A 357 36.30 -0.42 1.33
CA ARG A 357 35.83 0.60 0.37
C ARG A 357 35.12 -0.03 -0.83
N GLU A 358 35.71 -1.04 -1.46
CA GLU A 358 35.10 -1.81 -2.56
C GLU A 358 33.74 -2.41 -2.14
N GLY A 359 33.64 -2.95 -0.92
CA GLY A 359 32.40 -3.48 -0.37
C GLY A 359 31.33 -2.41 -0.10
N LEU A 360 31.73 -1.24 0.39
CA LEU A 360 30.84 -0.09 0.60
C LEU A 360 30.35 0.49 -0.74
N GLU A 361 31.22 0.61 -1.74
CA GLU A 361 30.86 1.04 -3.09
C GLU A 361 29.90 0.06 -3.77
N TYR A 362 30.13 -1.24 -3.61
CA TYR A 362 29.17 -2.27 -4.02
C TYR A 362 27.81 -2.10 -3.33
N ASN A 363 27.77 -1.85 -2.02
CA ASN A 363 26.52 -1.62 -1.29
C ASN A 363 25.79 -0.36 -1.77
N ILE A 364 26.50 0.75 -2.04
CA ILE A 364 25.93 2.00 -2.60
C ILE A 364 25.26 1.74 -3.96
N VAL A 365 25.95 1.02 -4.85
CA VAL A 365 25.43 0.68 -6.19
C VAL A 365 24.25 -0.30 -6.08
N ALA A 366 24.34 -1.32 -5.23
CA ALA A 366 23.26 -2.28 -5.00
C ALA A 366 22.02 -1.63 -4.36
N ALA A 367 22.21 -0.73 -3.39
CA ALA A 367 21.16 0.05 -2.79
C ALA A 367 20.46 0.94 -3.82
N THR A 368 21.23 1.66 -4.64
CA THR A 368 20.69 2.50 -5.72
C THR A 368 19.89 1.66 -6.73
N ALA A 369 20.39 0.49 -7.14
CA ALA A 369 19.68 -0.40 -8.05
C ALA A 369 18.35 -0.92 -7.47
N VAL A 370 18.33 -1.32 -6.18
CA VAL A 370 17.11 -1.78 -5.50
C VAL A 370 16.12 -0.63 -5.30
N SER A 371 16.58 0.59 -4.98
CA SER A 371 15.72 1.78 -4.94
C SER A 371 15.06 2.05 -6.28
N THR A 372 15.81 2.03 -7.39
CA THR A 372 15.26 2.20 -8.74
C THR A 372 14.28 1.08 -9.11
N HIS A 373 14.56 -0.18 -8.74
CA HIS A 373 13.62 -1.29 -8.94
C HIS A 373 12.30 -1.07 -8.22
N LEU A 374 12.34 -0.61 -6.96
CA LEU A 374 11.15 -0.29 -6.16
C LEU A 374 10.39 0.92 -6.72
N ALA A 375 11.09 1.97 -7.17
CA ALA A 375 10.48 3.14 -7.80
C ALA A 375 9.74 2.75 -9.10
N ASN A 376 10.39 1.99 -9.98
CA ASN A 376 9.76 1.46 -11.19
C ASN A 376 8.54 0.57 -10.84
N MET A 377 8.63 -0.26 -9.80
CA MET A 377 7.51 -1.09 -9.36
C MET A 377 6.33 -0.26 -8.86
N LYS A 378 6.61 0.82 -8.12
CA LYS A 378 5.62 1.79 -7.60
C LYS A 378 4.91 2.52 -8.73
N GLU A 379 5.65 3.05 -9.71
CA GLU A 379 5.08 3.72 -10.89
C GLU A 379 4.18 2.77 -11.69
N ARG A 380 4.62 1.52 -11.93
CA ARG A 380 3.81 0.49 -12.60
C ARG A 380 2.53 0.18 -11.84
N MET A 381 2.63 -0.06 -10.52
CA MET A 381 1.47 -0.31 -9.66
C MET A 381 0.47 0.86 -9.62
N MET A 382 0.96 2.11 -9.67
CA MET A 382 0.10 3.30 -9.73
C MET A 382 -0.60 3.42 -11.10
N PHE A 383 0.14 3.26 -12.20
CA PHE A 383 -0.43 3.27 -13.54
C PHE A 383 -1.50 2.17 -13.73
N GLU A 384 -1.22 0.96 -13.27
CA GLU A 384 -2.17 -0.16 -13.32
C GLU A 384 -3.43 0.13 -12.47
N LEU A 385 -3.29 0.83 -11.33
CA LEU A 385 -4.41 1.26 -10.50
C LEU A 385 -5.26 2.35 -11.19
N ASP A 386 -4.64 3.30 -11.88
CA ASP A 386 -5.34 4.32 -12.66
C ASP A 386 -6.13 3.72 -13.83
N VAL A 387 -5.56 2.72 -14.51
CA VAL A 387 -6.27 1.93 -15.53
C VAL A 387 -7.47 1.20 -14.91
N LEU A 388 -7.32 0.54 -13.77
CA LEU A 388 -8.40 -0.12 -13.06
C LEU A 388 -9.51 0.86 -12.64
N ASN A 389 -9.15 2.03 -12.10
CA ASN A 389 -10.10 3.07 -11.71
C ASN A 389 -10.86 3.62 -12.93
N SER A 390 -10.19 3.81 -14.07
CA SER A 390 -10.83 4.21 -15.33
C SER A 390 -11.84 3.17 -15.83
N ILE A 391 -11.49 1.88 -15.76
CA ILE A 391 -12.40 0.76 -16.08
C ILE A 391 -13.63 0.78 -15.18
N VAL A 392 -13.45 0.93 -13.86
CA VAL A 392 -14.56 1.00 -12.89
C VAL A 392 -15.46 2.22 -13.14
N ALA A 393 -14.90 3.38 -13.43
CA ALA A 393 -15.65 4.60 -13.75
C ALA A 393 -16.47 4.44 -15.05
N GLN A 394 -15.94 3.77 -16.07
CA GLN A 394 -16.68 3.45 -17.30
C GLN A 394 -17.85 2.49 -17.01
N MET A 395 -17.64 1.45 -16.20
CA MET A 395 -18.71 0.54 -15.79
C MET A 395 -19.83 1.26 -15.03
N GLU A 396 -19.48 2.18 -14.12
CA GLU A 396 -20.46 2.97 -13.35
C GLU A 396 -21.23 3.97 -14.22
N SER A 397 -20.55 4.67 -15.13
CA SER A 397 -21.17 5.56 -16.11
C SER A 397 -22.18 4.82 -17.01
N GLN A 398 -21.80 3.66 -17.54
CA GLN A 398 -22.70 2.80 -18.33
C GLN A 398 -23.90 2.29 -17.51
N LEU A 399 -23.70 1.91 -16.25
CA LEU A 399 -24.78 1.47 -15.36
C LEU A 399 -25.74 2.62 -15.05
N SER A 400 -25.22 3.83 -14.80
CA SER A 400 -26.02 5.05 -14.60
C SER A 400 -26.85 5.39 -15.85
N ALA A 401 -26.25 5.38 -17.04
CA ALA A 401 -26.95 5.58 -18.31
C ALA A 401 -28.08 4.54 -18.53
N ARG A 402 -27.87 3.29 -18.11
CA ARG A 402 -28.90 2.25 -18.12
C ARG A 402 -30.04 2.51 -17.16
N LEU A 403 -29.74 2.90 -15.91
CA LEU A 403 -30.76 3.24 -14.91
C LEU A 403 -31.61 4.43 -15.38
N ALA A 404 -30.99 5.45 -15.97
CA ALA A 404 -31.70 6.56 -16.60
C ALA A 404 -32.60 6.09 -17.76
N ALA A 405 -32.09 5.20 -18.63
CA ALA A 405 -32.87 4.64 -19.74
C ALA A 405 -34.00 3.67 -19.32
N SER A 406 -33.90 3.01 -18.16
CA SER A 406 -35.00 2.23 -17.59
C SER A 406 -36.02 3.13 -16.90
N ALA A 407 -35.59 4.10 -16.09
CA ALA A 407 -36.48 5.09 -15.48
C ALA A 407 -37.26 5.91 -16.54
N GLY A 408 -36.65 6.18 -17.70
CA GLY A 408 -37.32 6.78 -18.85
C GLY A 408 -38.42 5.89 -19.46
N ARG A 409 -38.25 4.56 -19.47
CA ARG A 409 -39.30 3.61 -19.89
C ARG A 409 -40.41 3.49 -18.86
N ASP A 410 -40.08 3.43 -17.58
CA ASP A 410 -41.07 3.40 -16.49
C ASP A 410 -41.91 4.69 -16.49
N SER A 411 -41.29 5.83 -16.78
CA SER A 411 -41.97 7.10 -17.00
C SER A 411 -42.97 7.06 -18.17
N THR A 412 -42.70 6.30 -19.24
CA THR A 412 -43.67 6.08 -20.33
C THR A 412 -44.86 5.25 -19.87
N SER A 413 -44.63 4.17 -19.11
CA SER A 413 -45.70 3.36 -18.52
C SER A 413 -46.58 4.18 -17.57
N MET A 414 -45.95 5.03 -16.74
CA MET A 414 -46.65 5.97 -15.85
C MET A 414 -47.50 6.99 -16.63
N LYS A 415 -46.97 7.54 -17.74
CA LYS A 415 -47.72 8.44 -18.65
C LYS A 415 -48.92 7.74 -19.29
N ILE A 416 -48.79 6.46 -19.70
CA ILE A 416 -49.91 5.68 -20.26
C ILE A 416 -51.02 5.51 -19.22
N LEU A 417 -50.69 5.17 -17.96
CA LEU A 417 -51.69 5.07 -16.89
C LEU A 417 -52.37 6.42 -16.61
N ALA A 418 -51.62 7.53 -16.65
CA ALA A 418 -52.17 8.88 -16.53
C ALA A 418 -53.15 9.22 -17.67
N VAL A 419 -52.86 8.82 -18.92
CA VAL A 419 -53.78 8.99 -20.06
C VAL A 419 -55.05 8.15 -19.90
N ILE A 420 -54.91 6.88 -19.51
CA ILE A 420 -56.05 5.98 -19.28
C ILE A 420 -56.96 6.52 -18.17
N THR A 421 -56.39 6.98 -17.06
CA THR A 421 -57.17 7.59 -15.97
C THR A 421 -57.80 8.92 -16.38
N ALA A 422 -57.11 9.78 -17.13
CA ALA A 422 -57.68 11.02 -17.67
C ALA A 422 -58.86 10.79 -18.65
N PHE A 423 -58.88 9.65 -19.34
CA PHE A 423 -60.01 9.24 -20.20
C PHE A 423 -61.21 8.74 -19.38
N PHE A 424 -60.99 7.87 -18.39
CA PHE A 424 -62.08 7.25 -17.62
C PHE A 424 -62.65 8.13 -16.50
N LEU A 425 -61.87 9.05 -15.92
CA LEU A 425 -62.29 9.84 -14.77
C LEU A 425 -63.51 10.75 -15.06
N PRO A 426 -63.57 11.49 -16.19
CA PRO A 426 -64.74 12.31 -16.53
C PRO A 426 -65.99 11.46 -16.80
N ALA A 427 -65.86 10.37 -17.55
CA ALA A 427 -66.96 9.46 -17.85
C ALA A 427 -67.53 8.80 -16.58
N THR A 428 -66.64 8.37 -15.66
CA THR A 428 -67.02 7.77 -14.37
C THR A 428 -67.67 8.79 -13.44
N PHE A 429 -67.17 10.03 -13.40
CA PHE A 429 -67.79 11.12 -12.64
C PHE A 429 -69.21 11.43 -13.13
N VAL A 430 -69.40 11.50 -14.45
CA VAL A 430 -70.73 11.71 -15.05
C VAL A 430 -71.67 10.53 -14.77
N ALA A 431 -71.19 9.30 -14.88
CA ALA A 431 -71.97 8.09 -14.56
C ALA A 431 -72.37 8.03 -13.07
N THR A 432 -71.47 8.37 -12.15
CA THR A 432 -71.77 8.40 -10.70
C THR A 432 -72.72 9.53 -10.33
N LEU A 433 -72.56 10.73 -10.93
CA LEU A 433 -73.48 11.85 -10.73
C LEU A 433 -74.89 11.54 -11.23
N PHE A 434 -75.04 10.79 -12.33
CA PHE A 434 -76.35 10.29 -12.78
C PHE A 434 -76.89 9.09 -12.00
N SER A 435 -76.04 8.37 -11.26
CA SER A 435 -76.44 7.30 -10.32
C SER A 435 -76.93 7.84 -8.97
N MET A 436 -76.66 9.12 -8.65
CA MET A 436 -77.20 9.75 -7.45
C MET A 436 -78.72 9.95 -7.57
N SER A 437 -79.46 9.53 -6.55
CA SER A 437 -80.93 9.64 -6.44
C SER A 437 -81.49 11.07 -6.39
N MET A 438 -80.63 12.08 -6.61
CA MET A 438 -81.00 13.48 -6.82
C MET A 438 -81.57 13.72 -8.23
N PHE A 439 -81.31 12.81 -9.19
CA PHE A 439 -81.85 12.90 -10.55
C PHE A 439 -82.81 11.73 -10.81
N ASP A 440 -84.10 12.04 -10.97
CA ASP A 440 -85.11 11.04 -11.31
C ASP A 440 -85.22 10.86 -12.83
N TRP A 441 -84.75 9.72 -13.32
CA TRP A 441 -84.73 9.34 -14.73
C TRP A 441 -85.97 8.55 -15.17
N GLN A 442 -86.88 8.24 -14.22
CA GLN A 442 -88.12 7.50 -14.43
C GLN A 442 -89.38 8.39 -14.39
N TRP A 443 -89.24 9.68 -14.71
CA TRP A 443 -90.41 10.56 -14.89
C TRP A 443 -91.22 10.16 -16.12
N SER A 444 -92.12 9.20 -15.96
CA SER A 444 -93.24 8.91 -16.85
C SER A 444 -94.30 9.99 -16.66
N ASP A 445 -94.51 10.81 -17.69
CA ASP A 445 -95.67 11.70 -17.73
C ASP A 445 -96.92 10.86 -18.07
N ASN A 446 -98.00 11.03 -17.31
CA ASN A 446 -99.15 10.12 -17.40
C ASN A 446 -100.04 10.46 -18.60
N SER A 447 -100.12 9.56 -19.60
CA SER A 447 -101.40 9.11 -20.16
C SER A 447 -101.25 7.86 -21.04
N ASP A 448 -102.15 6.91 -20.81
CA ASP A 448 -102.50 5.73 -21.62
C ASP A 448 -101.47 4.59 -21.86
N ASP A 449 -101.66 3.57 -21.02
CA ASP A 449 -101.91 2.16 -21.37
C ASP A 449 -100.79 1.24 -21.92
N ASN A 450 -100.61 0.11 -21.23
CA ASN A 450 -100.06 -1.16 -21.71
C ASN A 450 -98.75 -1.14 -22.54
N SER A 451 -97.64 -0.71 -21.94
CA SER A 451 -96.30 -1.09 -22.42
C SER A 451 -95.33 -1.46 -21.28
N GLU A 452 -94.46 -2.45 -21.57
CA GLU A 452 -93.51 -3.03 -20.61
C GLU A 452 -92.56 -1.98 -19.99
N PRO A 453 -92.06 -2.19 -18.76
CA PRO A 453 -91.10 -1.28 -18.16
C PRO A 453 -89.80 -1.25 -18.97
N GLY A 454 -89.66 -0.24 -19.83
CA GLY A 454 -88.49 -0.03 -20.67
C GLY A 454 -87.23 0.07 -19.81
N VAL A 455 -86.36 -0.94 -19.91
CA VAL A 455 -85.16 -1.10 -19.06
C VAL A 455 -84.09 0.00 -19.33
N VAL A 456 -84.35 0.91 -20.27
CA VAL A 456 -83.53 2.08 -20.60
C VAL A 456 -84.44 3.30 -20.77
N SER A 457 -84.20 4.35 -19.97
CA SER A 457 -84.94 5.62 -20.08
C SER A 457 -84.62 6.34 -21.39
N ASN A 458 -85.65 6.93 -22.03
CA ASN A 458 -85.53 7.71 -23.28
C ASN A 458 -84.56 8.91 -23.17
N ARG A 459 -84.17 9.29 -21.93
CA ARG A 459 -83.20 10.37 -21.66
C ARG A 459 -81.72 9.91 -21.69
N PHE A 460 -81.43 8.64 -22.00
CA PHE A 460 -80.07 8.09 -22.08
C PHE A 460 -79.12 8.87 -23.04
N TRP A 461 -79.65 9.59 -24.03
CA TRP A 461 -78.85 10.45 -24.90
C TRP A 461 -78.15 11.62 -24.16
N ILE A 462 -78.72 12.08 -23.04
CA ILE A 462 -78.14 13.17 -22.21
C ILE A 462 -76.80 12.76 -21.58
N TYR A 463 -76.62 11.46 -21.26
CA TYR A 463 -75.34 10.93 -20.81
C TYR A 463 -74.25 11.14 -21.87
N TRP A 464 -74.52 10.76 -23.12
CA TRP A 464 -73.56 10.94 -24.23
C TRP A 464 -73.32 12.42 -24.56
N ALA A 465 -74.37 13.25 -24.51
CA ALA A 465 -74.29 14.69 -24.73
C ALA A 465 -73.46 15.45 -23.67
N THR A 466 -73.27 14.88 -22.47
CA THR A 466 -72.50 15.49 -21.37
C THR A 466 -71.13 14.84 -21.17
N ALA A 467 -71.03 13.51 -21.25
CA ALA A 467 -69.80 12.77 -21.06
C ALA A 467 -68.78 12.99 -22.20
N ILE A 468 -69.22 13.04 -23.47
CA ILE A 468 -68.31 13.24 -24.60
C ILE A 468 -67.62 14.61 -24.52
N PRO A 469 -68.33 15.76 -24.41
CA PRO A 469 -67.66 17.06 -24.36
C PRO A 469 -66.76 17.24 -23.14
N LEU A 470 -67.15 16.71 -21.97
CA LEU A 470 -66.35 16.79 -20.76
C LEU A 470 -65.04 16.00 -20.90
N THR A 471 -65.12 14.77 -21.42
CA THR A 471 -63.93 13.94 -21.71
C THR A 471 -63.03 14.61 -22.75
N THR A 472 -63.61 15.17 -23.82
CA THR A 472 -62.87 15.93 -24.84
C THR A 472 -62.16 17.15 -24.24
N LEU A 473 -62.82 17.91 -23.37
CA LEU A 473 -62.25 19.09 -22.71
C LEU A 473 -61.11 18.71 -21.76
N THR A 474 -61.25 17.63 -20.98
CA THR A 474 -60.18 17.12 -20.11
C THR A 474 -58.96 16.68 -20.92
N LEU A 475 -59.15 15.95 -22.03
CA LEU A 475 -58.07 15.51 -22.90
C LEU A 475 -57.39 16.67 -23.64
N ILE A 476 -58.15 17.68 -24.08
CA ILE A 476 -57.58 18.89 -24.69
C ILE A 476 -56.75 19.66 -23.66
N GLY A 477 -57.27 19.90 -22.45
CA GLY A 477 -56.54 20.61 -21.40
C GLY A 477 -55.23 19.92 -21.03
N TRP A 478 -55.27 18.61 -20.79
CA TRP A 478 -54.07 17.80 -20.51
C TRP A 478 -53.09 17.79 -21.69
N GLY A 479 -53.59 17.58 -22.91
CA GLY A 479 -52.77 17.56 -24.13
C GLY A 479 -52.10 18.89 -24.42
N THR A 480 -52.79 20.02 -24.22
CA THR A 480 -52.19 21.36 -24.38
C THR A 480 -51.13 21.66 -23.32
N TRP A 481 -51.35 21.22 -22.07
CA TRP A 481 -50.36 21.38 -21.01
C TRP A 481 -49.11 20.53 -21.28
N TRP A 482 -49.27 19.27 -21.67
CA TRP A 482 -48.19 18.35 -22.01
C TRP A 482 -47.37 18.82 -23.23
N LEU A 483 -48.03 19.31 -24.28
CA LEU A 483 -47.36 19.89 -25.45
C LEU A 483 -46.59 21.18 -25.11
N TRP A 484 -47.12 21.99 -24.20
CA TRP A 484 -46.44 23.19 -23.71
C TRP A 484 -45.21 22.84 -22.87
N GLU A 485 -45.33 21.86 -21.96
CA GLU A 485 -44.21 21.33 -21.18
C GLU A 485 -43.08 20.84 -22.10
N ILE A 486 -43.38 20.00 -23.09
CA ILE A 486 -42.39 19.53 -24.09
C ILE A 486 -41.73 20.69 -24.83
N TYR A 487 -42.51 21.68 -25.29
CA TYR A 487 -41.97 22.85 -25.99
C TYR A 487 -41.03 23.69 -25.10
N THR A 488 -41.36 23.84 -23.82
CA THR A 488 -40.47 24.53 -22.87
C THR A 488 -39.19 23.73 -22.61
N PHE A 489 -39.29 22.40 -22.50
CA PHE A 489 -38.16 21.50 -22.27
C PHE A 489 -37.18 21.50 -23.46
N ASP A 490 -37.69 21.38 -24.68
CA ASP A 490 -36.91 21.44 -25.93
C ASP A 490 -36.15 22.77 -26.06
N LYS A 491 -36.77 23.89 -25.66
CA LYS A 491 -36.12 25.21 -25.67
C LYS A 491 -35.02 25.36 -24.63
N THR A 492 -35.10 24.68 -23.49
CA THR A 492 -34.00 24.59 -22.52
C THR A 492 -32.90 23.64 -22.97
N PHE A 493 -33.25 22.49 -23.56
CA PHE A 493 -32.27 21.52 -24.05
C PHE A 493 -31.54 22.02 -25.29
N SER A 494 -32.20 22.67 -26.25
CA SER A 494 -31.56 23.25 -27.43
C SER A 494 -30.57 24.39 -27.08
N LYS A 495 -30.70 25.01 -25.90
CA LYS A 495 -29.68 25.93 -25.35
C LYS A 495 -28.45 25.23 -24.75
N ALA A 496 -28.59 23.97 -24.32
CA ALA A 496 -27.51 23.17 -23.75
C ALA A 496 -26.86 22.23 -24.80
N ALA A 497 -27.61 21.81 -25.81
CA ALA A 497 -27.21 20.83 -26.83
C ALA A 497 -26.47 21.46 -28.04
N GLY A 498 -25.89 22.66 -27.87
CA GLY A 498 -25.11 23.34 -28.91
C GLY A 498 -23.77 22.68 -29.27
N GLU A 499 -23.44 21.53 -28.68
CA GLU A 499 -22.10 20.91 -28.74
C GLU A 499 -22.04 19.44 -29.17
N THR A 500 -23.15 18.72 -29.42
CA THR A 500 -23.08 17.29 -29.82
C THR A 500 -24.08 16.84 -30.91
N THR A 501 -23.59 16.01 -31.85
CA THR A 501 -24.21 15.75 -33.16
C THR A 501 -25.13 14.52 -33.23
N GLU A 502 -25.31 13.75 -32.14
CA GLU A 502 -26.00 12.44 -32.17
C GLU A 502 -27.54 12.50 -32.10
N VAL A 503 -28.15 13.68 -32.00
CA VAL A 503 -29.59 13.82 -31.67
C VAL A 503 -30.54 13.59 -32.87
N MET A 504 -30.03 13.40 -34.09
CA MET A 504 -30.86 13.35 -35.32
C MET A 504 -31.91 12.22 -35.35
N ASN A 505 -31.71 11.11 -34.65
CA ASN A 505 -32.63 9.96 -34.68
C ASN A 505 -33.94 10.20 -33.88
N GLY A 506 -33.90 10.97 -32.78
CA GLY A 506 -35.10 11.25 -31.97
C GLY A 506 -36.11 12.18 -32.68
N VAL A 507 -35.61 13.02 -33.59
CA VAL A 507 -36.42 13.98 -34.35
C VAL A 507 -37.32 13.29 -35.38
N GLU A 508 -36.97 12.08 -35.84
CA GLU A 508 -37.77 11.36 -36.85
C GLU A 508 -39.03 10.71 -36.28
N GLU A 509 -38.98 10.13 -35.08
CA GLU A 509 -40.19 9.63 -34.40
C GLU A 509 -41.16 10.79 -34.11
N PHE A 510 -40.63 11.94 -33.69
CA PHE A 510 -41.43 13.14 -33.43
C PHE A 510 -42.14 13.65 -34.69
N LYS A 511 -41.49 13.56 -35.87
CA LYS A 511 -42.13 13.85 -37.17
C LYS A 511 -43.27 12.87 -37.50
N ARG A 512 -43.17 11.58 -37.13
CA ARG A 512 -44.25 10.60 -37.33
C ARG A 512 -45.47 10.89 -36.45
N VAL A 513 -45.28 11.17 -35.16
CA VAL A 513 -46.38 11.51 -34.24
C VAL A 513 -47.04 12.84 -34.66
N ARG A 514 -46.25 13.84 -35.07
CA ARG A 514 -46.77 15.10 -35.63
C ARG A 514 -47.57 14.90 -36.93
N SER A 515 -47.18 13.94 -37.77
CA SER A 515 -47.92 13.56 -38.97
C SER A 515 -49.30 12.98 -38.63
N TRP A 516 -49.35 12.07 -37.65
CA TRP A 516 -50.58 11.43 -37.17
C TRP A 516 -51.60 12.44 -36.60
N LEU A 517 -51.13 13.52 -35.97
CA LEU A 517 -51.97 14.58 -35.39
C LEU A 517 -52.48 15.63 -36.41
N GLY A 518 -52.09 15.56 -37.69
CA GLY A 518 -52.68 16.40 -38.75
C GLY A 518 -52.36 17.91 -38.72
N ILE A 519 -51.41 18.37 -37.90
CA ILE A 519 -51.14 19.80 -37.70
C ILE A 519 -50.19 20.36 -38.78
N LYS A 520 -50.78 20.95 -39.83
CA LYS A 520 -50.06 21.60 -40.92
C LYS A 520 -49.83 23.09 -40.64
N HIS A 521 -48.60 23.47 -40.29
CA HIS A 521 -48.25 24.87 -40.06
C HIS A 521 -48.00 25.62 -41.36
N ARG A 522 -48.60 26.81 -41.50
CA ARG A 522 -48.47 27.69 -42.67
C ARG A 522 -47.32 28.68 -42.44
N ASN A 523 -46.18 28.45 -43.08
CA ASN A 523 -45.07 29.41 -43.04
C ASN A 523 -45.41 30.66 -43.87
N ARG A 524 -45.16 31.85 -43.30
CA ARG A 524 -45.07 33.12 -44.02
C ARG A 524 -43.59 33.52 -44.08
N HIS A 525 -43.11 33.95 -45.25
CA HIS A 525 -41.73 34.38 -45.45
C HIS A 525 -41.44 35.78 -44.87
N GLY A 526 -40.16 36.01 -44.58
CA GLY A 526 -39.50 37.30 -44.41
C GLY A 526 -37.98 37.12 -44.45
N SER A 527 -37.30 37.74 -45.44
CA SER A 527 -35.84 37.78 -45.68
C SER A 527 -35.15 38.88 -44.82
N VAL A 528 -33.84 39.21 -44.84
CA VAL A 528 -32.66 39.05 -45.76
C VAL A 528 -31.37 38.98 -44.90
N THR A 529 -30.35 38.13 -45.19
CA THR A 529 -29.01 38.41 -45.82
C THR A 529 -28.28 37.07 -46.12
N SER A 530 -27.21 36.88 -46.92
CA SER A 530 -25.98 37.60 -47.36
C SER A 530 -24.78 37.49 -46.38
N ALA A 531 -23.58 37.02 -46.72
CA ALA A 531 -22.97 36.32 -47.90
C ALA A 531 -21.89 35.33 -47.33
N ASP A 532 -21.22 34.39 -48.03
CA ASP A 532 -20.36 34.48 -49.22
C ASP A 532 -20.12 33.10 -49.87
N GLY A 533 -19.53 33.09 -51.06
CA GLY A 533 -18.84 31.95 -51.70
C GLY A 533 -18.08 32.45 -52.93
N PRO A 534 -17.66 31.60 -53.88
CA PRO A 534 -17.25 30.20 -53.80
C PRO A 534 -15.82 30.00 -54.38
N PHE A 535 -15.25 28.80 -54.32
CA PHE A 535 -14.22 28.41 -55.31
C PHE A 535 -14.34 26.95 -55.75
N ALA A 536 -14.08 26.73 -57.03
CA ALA A 536 -14.42 25.51 -57.77
C ALA A 536 -13.31 24.43 -57.63
N MET A 537 -13.69 23.15 -57.49
CA MET A 537 -13.71 22.16 -58.57
C MET A 537 -12.33 21.81 -59.16
N LEU A 538 -11.86 20.58 -58.91
CA LEU A 538 -11.03 19.86 -59.88
C LEU A 538 -11.35 18.36 -59.85
N THR A 539 -11.44 17.78 -61.04
CA THR A 539 -11.97 16.43 -61.33
C THR A 539 -10.87 15.49 -61.82
N LYS A 540 -10.93 14.18 -61.50
CA LYS A 540 -11.09 13.06 -62.45
C LYS A 540 -10.55 11.71 -61.97
N ASN A 541 -11.40 10.70 -62.14
CA ASN A 541 -11.22 9.28 -62.46
C ASN A 541 -9.80 8.71 -62.65
N GLY A 542 -9.60 7.50 -62.11
CA GLY A 542 -8.55 6.55 -62.53
C GLY A 542 -8.72 5.18 -61.87
N THR A 543 -9.38 4.24 -62.55
CA THR A 543 -9.61 2.85 -62.07
C THR A 543 -8.66 1.84 -62.71
N ALA A 544 -8.19 0.89 -61.89
CA ALA A 544 -7.72 -0.46 -62.22
C ALA A 544 -6.41 -0.64 -63.03
N GLY A 545 -5.57 -1.58 -62.57
CA GLY A 545 -4.40 -2.06 -63.32
C GLY A 545 -3.38 -2.88 -62.52
N VAL A 546 -3.73 -4.13 -62.17
CA VAL A 546 -2.91 -5.19 -61.53
C VAL A 546 -2.59 -4.97 -60.04
#